data_AF-A0A935YCB0-F1
#
_entry.id   AF-A0A935YCB0-F1
#
_cell.length_a   1.000
_cell.length_b   1.000
_cell.length_c   1.000
_cell.angle_alpha   90.00
_cell.angle_beta   90.00
_cell.angle_gamma   90.00
#
_symmetry.space_group_name_H-M   'P 1'
#
loop_
_entity.id
_entity.type
_entity.pdbx_description
1 polymer ?
#
loop_
_entity_poly.entity_id
_entity_poly.type
_entity_poly.pdbx_seq_one_letter_code
_entity_poly.pdbx_strand_id
1 'polypeptide(L)'
;MNAMTKWQGRDHLTCARLHARRRLWERHGVAMNEGEQIALERRLVAGEFEWAADLAGFAVAFAIPLRPGLTVYAVFSIALWAIVTFLPSLAWVRRKAIRSA
;
A
#
# COMPACT_ATOMS: atom_id res chain seq x y z
N MET A 1 12.00 -23.33 14.45
CA MET A 1 11.03 -22.22 14.40
C MET A 1 11.80 -20.91 14.52
N ASN A 2 11.87 -20.13 13.44
CA ASN A 2 12.78 -18.98 13.33
C ASN A 2 12.35 -17.81 14.23
N ALA A 3 13.28 -17.29 15.02
CA ALA A 3 13.12 -16.08 15.81
C ALA A 3 13.07 -14.78 14.96
N MET A 4 13.24 -14.89 13.63
CA MET A 4 13.07 -13.79 12.66
C MET A 4 11.61 -13.39 12.38
N THR A 5 10.62 -14.21 12.75
CA THR A 5 9.21 -13.99 12.36
C THR A 5 8.38 -13.19 13.37
N LYS A 6 8.94 -12.80 14.53
CA LYS A 6 8.18 -12.10 15.59
C LYS A 6 8.49 -10.60 15.75
N TRP A 7 9.58 -10.11 15.17
CA TRP A 7 10.05 -8.72 15.35
C TRP A 7 9.51 -7.71 14.33
N GLN A 8 8.65 -8.12 13.39
CA GLN A 8 8.31 -7.27 12.22
C GLN A 8 6.81 -7.21 11.87
N GLY A 9 5.90 -7.71 12.71
CA GLY A 9 4.47 -7.63 12.42
C GLY A 9 3.88 -6.26 12.78
N ARG A 10 3.91 -5.89 14.06
CA ARG A 10 3.19 -4.73 14.58
C ARG A 10 3.81 -3.38 14.19
N ASP A 11 5.15 -3.31 14.18
CA ASP A 11 5.87 -2.10 13.79
C ASP A 11 5.76 -1.86 12.29
N HIS A 12 5.80 -2.92 11.48
CA HIS A 12 5.63 -2.81 10.03
C HIS A 12 4.21 -2.42 9.64
N LEU A 13 3.18 -2.95 10.35
CA LEU A 13 1.79 -2.52 10.18
C LEU A 13 1.60 -1.05 10.62
N THR A 14 2.22 -0.64 11.73
CA THR A 14 2.18 0.75 12.19
C THR A 14 2.86 1.70 11.19
N CYS A 15 4.03 1.32 10.68
CA CYS A 15 4.73 2.04 9.62
C CYS A 15 3.91 2.09 8.33
N ALA A 16 3.30 0.97 7.93
CA ALA A 16 2.43 0.89 6.76
C ALA A 16 1.24 1.84 6.90
N ARG A 17 0.55 1.82 8.05
CA ARG A 17 -0.54 2.76 8.38
C ARG A 17 -0.09 4.22 8.29
N LEU A 18 1.00 4.57 8.97
CA LEU A 18 1.51 5.95 8.99
C LEU A 18 1.93 6.40 7.59
N HIS A 19 2.54 5.52 6.81
CA HIS A 19 2.97 5.81 5.45
C HIS A 19 1.79 5.97 4.49
N ALA A 20 0.77 5.11 4.57
CA ALA A 20 -0.45 5.23 3.80
C ALA A 20 -1.15 6.57 4.09
N ARG A 21 -1.37 6.87 5.38
CA ARG A 21 -1.98 8.14 5.81
C ARG A 21 -1.21 9.34 5.30
N ARG A 22 0.12 9.35 5.51
CA ARG A 22 1.00 10.43 5.08
C ARG A 22 0.97 10.62 3.57
N ARG A 23 1.07 9.54 2.79
CA ARG A 23 1.10 9.60 1.32
C ARG A 23 -0.21 10.08 0.73
N LEU A 24 -1.35 9.61 1.25
CA LEU A 24 -2.67 10.02 0.78
C LEU A 24 -2.94 11.50 1.10
N TRP A 25 -2.53 11.97 2.28
CA TRP A 25 -2.66 13.36 2.67
C TRP A 25 -1.72 14.29 1.89
N GLU A 26 -0.40 14.08 1.98
CA GLU A 26 0.62 14.98 1.41
C GLU A 26 0.46 15.17 -0.10
N ARG A 27 0.02 14.12 -0.80
CA ARG A 27 -0.01 14.14 -2.26
C ARG A 27 -1.40 14.47 -2.83
N HIS A 28 -2.48 14.24 -2.07
CA HIS A 28 -3.84 14.26 -2.61
C HIS A 28 -4.91 14.84 -1.68
N GLY A 29 -4.56 15.30 -0.48
CA GLY A 29 -5.53 15.88 0.46
C GLY A 29 -6.58 14.89 0.99
N VAL A 30 -6.33 13.58 0.83
CA VAL A 30 -7.26 12.54 1.27
C VAL A 30 -6.94 12.18 2.72
N ALA A 31 -7.85 12.51 3.63
CA ALA A 31 -7.75 12.12 5.02
C ALA A 31 -8.25 10.67 5.21
N MET A 32 -7.43 9.83 5.82
CA MET A 32 -7.86 8.53 6.35
C MET A 32 -8.32 8.69 7.80
N ASN A 33 -9.56 8.29 8.09
CA ASN A 33 -10.03 8.19 9.47
C ASN A 33 -9.45 6.94 10.17
N GLU A 34 -9.73 6.78 11.45
CA GLU A 34 -9.20 5.65 12.25
C GLU A 34 -9.76 4.30 11.78
N GLY A 35 -11.06 4.23 11.45
CA GLY A 35 -11.69 3.01 10.93
C GLY A 35 -11.05 2.53 9.62
N GLU A 36 -10.68 3.45 8.74
CA GLU A 36 -10.00 3.17 7.47
C GLU A 36 -8.56 2.68 7.66
N GLN A 37 -7.87 3.21 8.67
CA GLN A 37 -6.54 2.75 9.05
C GLN A 37 -6.58 1.33 9.60
N ILE A 38 -7.57 1.02 10.45
CA ILE A 38 -7.79 -0.34 10.97
C ILE A 38 -8.17 -1.30 9.84
N ALA A 39 -9.04 -0.86 8.90
CA ALA A 39 -9.43 -1.66 7.74
C ALA A 39 -8.23 -1.97 6.83
N LEU A 40 -7.36 -1.00 6.61
CA LEU A 40 -6.11 -1.19 5.87
C LEU A 40 -5.23 -2.25 6.55
N GLU A 41 -4.97 -2.12 7.85
CA GLU A 41 -4.15 -3.09 8.60
C GLU A 41 -4.74 -4.50 8.56
N ARG A 42 -6.06 -4.64 8.78
CA ARG A 42 -6.74 -5.94 8.73
C ARG A 42 -6.58 -6.61 7.37
N ARG A 43 -6.81 -5.88 6.28
CA ARG A 43 -6.67 -6.41 4.91
C ARG A 43 -5.23 -6.80 4.59
N LEU A 44 -4.25 -5.99 5.02
CA LEU A 44 -2.83 -6.32 4.86
C LEU A 44 -2.45 -7.62 5.58
N VAL A 45 -2.93 -7.81 6.81
CA VAL A 45 -2.70 -9.04 7.60
C VAL A 45 -3.41 -10.24 6.98
N ALA A 46 -4.64 -10.06 6.51
CA ALA A 46 -5.46 -11.12 5.94
C ALA A 46 -5.03 -11.53 4.52
N GLY A 47 -4.17 -10.74 3.86
CA GLY A 47 -3.84 -10.98 2.46
C GLY A 47 -4.94 -10.54 1.48
N GLU A 48 -5.88 -9.71 1.94
CA GLU A 48 -7.07 -9.32 1.18
C GLU A 48 -6.79 -8.10 0.28
N PHE A 49 -6.05 -8.36 -0.79
CA PHE A 49 -5.73 -7.38 -1.81
C PHE A 49 -6.07 -7.90 -3.21
N GLU A 50 -6.51 -6.99 -4.08
CA GLU A 50 -6.77 -7.30 -5.48
C GLU A 50 -5.59 -6.86 -6.35
N TRP A 51 -5.14 -7.73 -7.25
CA TRP A 51 -4.09 -7.35 -8.20
C TRP A 51 -4.54 -6.18 -9.07
N ALA A 52 -3.73 -5.12 -9.13
CA ALA A 52 -4.11 -3.89 -9.82
C ALA A 52 -3.27 -3.61 -11.08
N ALA A 53 -1.94 -3.74 -11.00
CA ALA A 53 -1.04 -3.55 -12.14
C ALA A 53 0.40 -4.04 -11.86
N ASP A 54 1.07 -4.51 -12.91
CA ASP A 54 2.53 -4.65 -12.94
C ASP A 54 3.22 -3.29 -13.05
N LEU A 55 4.25 -3.07 -12.24
CA LEU A 55 5.07 -1.87 -12.27
C LEU A 55 6.50 -2.23 -12.68
N ALA A 56 6.84 -1.93 -13.94
CA ALA A 56 8.20 -1.93 -14.48
C ALA A 56 9.04 -3.21 -14.19
N GLY A 57 8.39 -4.37 -14.01
CA GLY A 57 9.05 -5.68 -13.83
C GLY A 57 9.68 -5.94 -12.46
N PHE A 58 9.71 -4.96 -11.55
CA PHE A 58 10.29 -5.12 -10.20
C PHE A 58 9.31 -4.81 -9.06
N ALA A 59 8.13 -4.26 -9.38
CA ALA A 59 7.12 -3.96 -8.40
C ALA A 59 5.72 -4.31 -8.92
N VAL A 60 4.79 -4.50 -8.00
CA VAL A 60 3.39 -4.79 -8.29
C VAL A 60 2.50 -3.89 -7.43
N ALA A 61 1.39 -3.44 -7.97
CA ALA A 61 0.40 -2.66 -7.25
C ALA A 61 -0.79 -3.55 -6.92
N PHE A 62 -1.21 -3.50 -5.66
CA PHE A 62 -2.42 -4.15 -5.15
C PHE A 62 -3.43 -3.11 -4.69
N ALA A 63 -4.68 -3.26 -5.09
CA ALA A 63 -5.80 -2.45 -4.65
C ALA A 63 -6.33 -2.94 -3.29
N ILE A 64 -6.53 -1.99 -2.38
CA ILE A 64 -7.08 -2.20 -1.04
C ILE A 64 -8.26 -1.24 -0.89
N PRO A 65 -9.51 -1.69 -1.13
CA PRO A 65 -10.69 -0.85 -0.98
C PRO A 65 -10.97 -0.61 0.50
N LEU A 66 -11.07 0.66 0.91
CA LEU A 66 -11.30 1.03 2.31
C LEU A 66 -12.75 1.41 2.58
N ARG A 67 -13.36 2.18 1.66
CA ARG A 67 -14.78 2.56 1.67
C ARG A 67 -15.25 2.83 0.24
N PRO A 68 -16.57 2.95 -0.02
CA PRO A 68 -17.06 3.37 -1.33
C PRO A 68 -16.38 4.67 -1.78
N GLY A 69 -15.77 4.65 -2.97
CA GLY A 69 -15.05 5.79 -3.55
C GLY A 69 -13.61 6.01 -3.05
N LEU A 70 -13.10 5.18 -2.12
CA LEU A 70 -11.70 5.25 -1.67
C LEU A 70 -11.02 3.88 -1.74
N THR A 71 -10.10 3.77 -2.70
CA THR A 71 -9.19 2.64 -2.85
C THR A 71 -7.77 3.12 -2.67
N VAL A 72 -7.01 2.44 -1.81
CA VAL A 72 -5.58 2.67 -1.65
C VAL A 72 -4.83 1.59 -2.40
N TYR A 73 -3.78 1.97 -3.12
CA TYR A 73 -2.94 1.03 -3.85
C TYR A 73 -1.63 0.84 -3.09
N ALA A 74 -1.40 -0.36 -2.56
CA ALA A 74 -0.14 -0.74 -1.95
C ALA A 74 0.82 -1.21 -3.04
N VAL A 75 2.02 -0.62 -3.10
CA VAL A 75 3.07 -1.01 -4.03
C VAL A 75 4.04 -1.94 -3.30
N PHE A 76 4.20 -3.14 -3.83
CA PHE A 76 5.12 -4.15 -3.32
C PHE A 76 6.33 -4.27 -4.23
N SER A 77 7.52 -4.41 -3.64
CA SER A 77 8.69 -4.89 -4.36
C SER A 77 8.56 -6.40 -4.56
N ILE A 78 8.70 -6.89 -5.80
CA ILE A 78 8.67 -8.33 -6.09
C ILE A 78 9.86 -9.03 -5.42
N ALA A 79 11.05 -8.40 -5.44
CA ALA A 79 12.27 -8.97 -4.88
C ALA A 79 12.25 -9.09 -3.35
N LEU A 80 11.64 -8.12 -2.66
CA LEU A 80 11.61 -8.07 -1.19
C LEU A 80 10.30 -8.59 -0.60
N TRP A 81 9.28 -8.78 -1.44
CA TRP A 81 7.90 -9.06 -1.06
C TRP A 81 7.37 -8.16 0.07
N ALA A 82 7.72 -6.88 0.01
CA ALA A 82 7.44 -5.90 1.05
C ALA A 82 6.81 -4.64 0.44
N ILE A 83 5.94 -3.99 1.22
CA ILE A 83 5.32 -2.71 0.84
C ILE A 83 6.38 -1.63 0.85
N VAL A 84 6.59 -0.98 -0.30
CA VAL A 84 7.52 0.15 -0.42
C VAL A 84 6.80 1.50 -0.34
N THR A 85 5.55 1.57 -0.82
CA THR A 85 4.75 2.79 -0.72
C THR A 85 3.26 2.56 -0.95
N PHE A 86 2.46 3.61 -0.76
CA PHE A 86 1.04 3.65 -1.04
C PHE A 86 0.71 4.77 -2.03
N LEU A 87 -0.26 4.52 -2.90
CA LEU A 87 -0.74 5.45 -3.92
C LEU A 87 -2.27 5.56 -3.83
N PRO A 88 -2.88 6.72 -4.13
CA PRO A 88 -4.34 6.87 -4.15
C PRO A 88 -4.98 6.54 -5.48
N SER A 89 -4.20 6.43 -6.56
CA SER A 89 -4.75 6.07 -7.87
C SER A 89 -3.70 5.40 -8.76
N LEU A 90 -4.15 4.42 -9.55
CA LEU A 90 -3.36 3.82 -10.63
C LEU A 90 -2.99 4.83 -11.72
N ALA A 91 -3.78 5.88 -11.91
CA ALA A 91 -3.49 6.92 -12.89
C ALA A 91 -2.17 7.66 -12.60
N TRP A 92 -1.78 7.75 -11.32
CA TRP A 92 -0.50 8.33 -10.92
C TRP A 92 0.67 7.42 -11.30
N VAL A 93 0.54 6.10 -11.06
CA VAL A 93 1.52 5.09 -11.47
C VAL A 93 1.82 5.21 -12.96
N ARG A 94 0.78 5.16 -13.78
CA ARG A 94 0.91 5.17 -15.25
C ARG A 94 1.57 6.45 -15.75
N ARG A 95 1.20 7.62 -15.19
CA ARG A 95 1.80 8.91 -15.55
C ARG A 95 3.28 9.02 -15.20
N LYS A 96 3.72 8.41 -14.10
CA LYS A 96 5.15 8.41 -13.72
C LYS A 96 5.96 7.42 -14.57
N ALA A 97 5.43 6.22 -14.83
CA ALA A 97 6.09 5.23 -15.67
C ALA A 97 6.36 5.77 -17.09
N ILE A 98 5.41 6.52 -17.65
CA ILE A 98 5.56 7.16 -18.98
C ILE A 98 6.66 8.24 -18.99
N ARG A 99 6.94 8.91 -17.88
CA ARG A 99 7.98 9.96 -17.81
C ARG A 99 9.40 9.44 -17.58
N SER A 100 9.53 8.17 -17.25
CA SER A 100 10.83 7.52 -16.96
C SER A 100 11.30 6.60 -18.08
N ALA A 101 10.56 6.54 -19.19
CA ALA A 101 10.91 5.91 -20.45
C ALA A 101 11.23 6.99 -21.49
#